data_AF-A0AA39PYY7-F1
#
_entry.id   AF-A0AA39PYY7-F1
#
_cell.length_a   1.000
_cell.length_b   1.000
_cell.length_c   1.000
_cell.angle_alpha   90.00
_cell.angle_beta   90.00
_cell.angle_gamma   90.00
#
_symmetry.space_group_name_H-M   'P 1'
#
loop_
_entity.id
_entity.type
_entity.pdbx_description
1 polymer ?
#
loop_
_entity_poly.entity_id
_entity_poly.type
_entity_poly.pdbx_seq_one_letter_code
_entity_poly.pdbx_strand_id
1 'polypeptide(L)'
;MYTDEHHDVDGKMTLIIGKQGSKLWAVTFPKKPLERKHVHTYFDQALQFELPTEEDELLCVSFTLVLLPGDIYFQPPGAVHAVYTPEASFTRGASFCRSGLYSTNLDHAPERVYEGLVRIMLSLPTNPDKLRYKRSLGAFLLMIMDPRSFLPNHGRAYGIPIPDKPTKPFKDSLQKARDQAFASVKKCPWAHKAIEYASRVAGFLGWTTKKDLLSYLEQTDGALSDPGEKISIAPILRQILSEQEAARKAEDEAAMQAVLEAEAQAVLEAEKAAEKKAAKKGKKKN
;
A
#
# COMPACT_ATOMS: atom_id res chain seq x y z
N MET A 1 -10.32 17.50 3.02
CA MET A 1 -9.30 16.54 2.51
C MET A 1 -9.49 16.36 1.00
N TYR A 2 -8.43 16.46 0.21
CA TYR A 2 -8.45 16.21 -1.23
C TYR A 2 -7.52 15.04 -1.58
N THR A 3 -7.99 14.12 -2.41
CA THR A 3 -7.21 13.07 -3.06
C THR A 3 -7.13 13.41 -4.53
N ASP A 4 -5.90 13.62 -5.00
CA ASP A 4 -5.61 14.04 -6.37
C ASP A 4 -6.03 13.00 -7.41
N GLU A 5 -6.06 13.41 -8.67
CA GLU A 5 -6.44 12.54 -9.78
C GLU A 5 -5.57 11.28 -9.82
N HIS A 6 -6.22 10.13 -9.76
CA HIS A 6 -5.58 8.83 -9.84
C HIS A 6 -6.57 7.77 -10.33
N HIS A 7 -6.06 6.66 -10.84
CA HIS A 7 -6.87 5.45 -11.04
C HIS A 7 -6.59 4.47 -9.90
N ASP A 8 -7.57 3.63 -9.57
CA ASP A 8 -7.34 2.53 -8.64
C ASP A 8 -6.32 1.54 -9.22
N VAL A 9 -5.48 0.98 -8.33
CA VAL A 9 -4.44 0.01 -8.71
C VAL A 9 -5.08 -1.20 -9.40
N ASP A 10 -4.47 -1.65 -10.50
CA ASP A 10 -4.92 -2.75 -11.37
C ASP A 10 -6.20 -2.51 -12.18
N GLY A 11 -6.76 -1.30 -12.20
CA GLY A 11 -7.93 -0.98 -13.01
C GLY A 11 -9.19 -1.75 -12.56
N LYS A 12 -9.31 -2.02 -11.27
CA LYS A 12 -10.43 -2.75 -10.67
C LYS A 12 -11.70 -1.89 -10.69
N MET A 13 -12.86 -2.55 -10.69
CA MET A 13 -14.14 -1.88 -10.40
C MET A 13 -14.20 -1.62 -8.90
N THR A 14 -14.63 -0.43 -8.47
CA THR A 14 -14.63 -0.05 -7.05
C THR A 14 -16.04 0.30 -6.57
N LEU A 15 -16.55 -0.43 -5.58
CA LEU A 15 -17.74 -0.11 -4.80
C LEU A 15 -17.36 0.89 -3.72
N ILE A 16 -18.13 1.96 -3.58
CA ILE A 16 -18.04 2.95 -2.52
C ILE A 16 -19.42 3.09 -1.89
N ILE A 17 -19.48 3.06 -0.56
CA ILE A 17 -20.70 3.19 0.23
C ILE A 17 -20.53 4.36 1.19
N GLY A 18 -21.35 5.39 1.03
CA GLY A 18 -21.45 6.52 1.96
C GLY A 18 -22.01 6.06 3.31
N LYS A 19 -21.27 6.28 4.41
CA LYS A 19 -21.74 5.93 5.77
C LYS A 19 -21.97 7.13 6.67
N GLN A 20 -21.16 8.17 6.54
CA GLN A 20 -21.28 9.43 7.28
C GLN A 20 -20.58 10.55 6.50
N GLY A 21 -21.08 11.78 6.64
CA GLY A 21 -20.57 12.95 5.94
C GLY A 21 -20.85 12.90 4.44
N SER A 22 -20.04 13.59 3.64
CA SER A 22 -20.18 13.65 2.20
C SER A 22 -18.83 13.60 1.47
N LYS A 23 -18.85 13.10 0.23
CA LYS A 23 -17.70 13.12 -0.68
C LYS A 23 -18.11 13.66 -2.04
N LEU A 24 -17.35 14.59 -2.58
CA LEU A 24 -17.39 14.96 -3.99
C LEU A 24 -16.41 14.05 -4.73
N TRP A 25 -16.94 13.27 -5.67
CA TRP A 25 -16.19 12.25 -6.40
C TRP A 25 -16.21 12.62 -7.88
N ALA A 26 -15.14 13.27 -8.34
CA ALA A 26 -14.94 13.59 -9.74
C ALA A 26 -14.39 12.34 -10.44
N VAL A 27 -15.02 11.90 -11.52
CA VAL A 27 -14.71 10.65 -12.21
C VAL A 27 -14.62 10.94 -13.70
N THR A 28 -13.58 10.41 -14.33
CA THR A 28 -13.35 10.43 -15.77
C THR A 28 -13.04 9.01 -16.24
N PHE A 29 -13.75 8.53 -17.26
CA PHE A 29 -13.46 7.24 -17.88
C PHE A 29 -13.73 7.26 -19.39
N PRO A 30 -13.05 6.41 -20.17
CA PRO A 30 -13.20 6.41 -21.62
C PRO A 30 -14.61 5.96 -22.06
N LYS A 31 -15.17 6.63 -23.07
CA LYS A 31 -16.45 6.28 -23.72
C LYS A 31 -16.39 4.95 -24.47
N LYS A 32 -15.20 4.58 -24.95
CA LYS A 32 -14.95 3.35 -25.69
C LYS A 32 -14.19 2.35 -24.82
N PRO A 33 -14.43 1.04 -24.98
CA PRO A 33 -13.60 0.03 -24.34
C PRO A 33 -12.15 0.21 -24.78
N LEU A 34 -11.25 0.45 -23.83
CA LEU A 34 -9.81 0.53 -24.07
C LEU A 34 -9.11 -0.72 -23.52
N GLU A 35 -8.11 -1.21 -24.26
CA GLU A 35 -7.17 -2.20 -23.70
C GLU A 35 -6.33 -1.56 -22.59
N ARG A 36 -5.88 -2.34 -21.61
CA ARG A 36 -5.09 -1.86 -20.45
C ARG A 36 -3.92 -0.96 -20.85
N LYS A 37 -3.17 -1.31 -21.91
CA LYS A 37 -2.05 -0.52 -22.40
C LYS A 37 -2.48 0.87 -22.88
N HIS A 38 -3.64 0.96 -23.52
CA HIS A 38 -4.21 2.22 -24.00
C HIS A 38 -4.79 3.06 -22.87
N VAL A 39 -5.30 2.43 -21.80
CA VAL A 39 -5.78 3.12 -20.59
C VAL A 39 -4.63 3.90 -19.92
N HIS A 40 -3.48 3.26 -19.74
CA HIS A 40 -2.31 3.92 -19.15
C HIS A 40 -1.79 5.07 -20.02
N THR A 41 -1.57 4.83 -21.31
CA THR A 41 -1.15 5.89 -22.24
C THR A 41 -2.13 7.06 -22.27
N TYR A 42 -3.44 6.75 -22.28
CA TYR A 42 -4.49 7.76 -22.28
C TYR A 42 -4.46 8.63 -21.02
N PHE A 43 -4.33 8.04 -19.83
CA PHE A 43 -4.32 8.82 -18.59
C PHE A 43 -2.99 9.50 -18.30
N ASP A 44 -1.86 8.88 -18.68
CA ASP A 44 -0.55 9.53 -18.60
C ASP A 44 -0.50 10.78 -19.51
N GLN A 45 -1.21 10.76 -20.64
CA GLN A 45 -1.39 11.90 -21.53
C GLN A 45 -2.42 12.90 -20.97
N ALA A 46 -3.57 12.44 -20.47
CA ALA A 46 -4.60 13.31 -19.88
C ALA A 46 -4.07 14.13 -18.68
N LEU A 47 -3.18 13.54 -17.87
CA LEU A 47 -2.51 14.22 -16.76
C LEU A 47 -1.42 15.23 -17.21
N GLN A 48 -1.06 15.25 -18.49
CA GLN A 48 -0.07 16.17 -19.08
C GLN A 48 -0.71 17.36 -19.83
N PHE A 49 -2.02 17.32 -20.13
CA PHE A 49 -2.68 18.42 -20.83
C PHE A 49 -3.14 19.51 -19.86
N GLU A 50 -2.83 20.76 -20.17
CA GLU A 50 -3.15 21.90 -19.29
C GLU A 50 -4.65 22.25 -19.29
N LEU A 51 -5.42 21.87 -20.33
CA LEU A 51 -6.89 21.92 -20.37
C LEU A 51 -7.41 20.92 -21.43
N PRO A 52 -8.54 20.22 -21.21
CA PRO A 52 -9.15 19.37 -22.23
C PRO A 52 -9.60 20.20 -23.44
N THR A 53 -9.33 19.70 -24.64
CA THR A 53 -9.85 20.26 -25.90
C THR A 53 -11.28 19.77 -26.17
N GLU A 54 -12.04 20.42 -27.05
CA GLU A 54 -13.38 19.94 -27.46
C GLU A 54 -13.33 18.51 -28.06
N GLU A 55 -12.19 18.10 -28.62
CA GLU A 55 -11.99 16.73 -29.10
C GLU A 55 -11.84 15.71 -27.96
N ASP A 56 -11.37 16.12 -26.78
CA ASP A 56 -11.24 15.25 -25.60
C ASP A 56 -12.60 14.94 -24.96
N GLU A 57 -13.56 15.88 -25.03
CA GLU A 57 -14.94 15.66 -24.59
C GLU A 57 -15.63 14.52 -25.37
N LEU A 58 -15.17 14.22 -26.58
CA LEU A 58 -15.68 13.11 -27.40
C LEU A 58 -15.13 11.74 -26.96
N LEU A 59 -14.05 11.69 -26.17
CA LEU A 59 -13.33 10.47 -25.81
C LEU A 59 -13.68 9.95 -24.41
N CYS A 60 -14.07 10.82 -23.48
CA CYS A 60 -14.39 10.44 -22.10
C CYS A 60 -15.80 10.86 -21.68
N VAL A 61 -16.26 10.22 -20.61
CA VAL A 61 -17.37 10.70 -19.80
C VAL A 61 -16.77 11.19 -18.49
N SER A 62 -17.01 12.45 -18.17
CA SER A 62 -16.61 13.07 -16.91
C SER A 62 -17.84 13.53 -16.15
N PHE A 63 -17.90 13.23 -14.86
CA PHE A 63 -18.92 13.76 -13.98
C PHE A 63 -18.41 13.89 -12.56
N THR A 64 -19.06 14.74 -11.78
CA THR A 64 -18.83 14.85 -10.33
C THR A 64 -20.07 14.36 -9.60
N LEU A 65 -19.90 13.33 -8.77
CA LEU A 65 -20.94 12.84 -7.87
C LEU A 65 -20.79 13.48 -6.50
N VAL A 66 -21.90 13.79 -5.85
CA VAL A 66 -21.92 14.03 -4.40
C VAL A 66 -22.44 12.76 -3.74
N LEU A 67 -21.58 12.07 -3.01
CA LEU A 67 -21.92 10.88 -2.23
C LEU A 67 -22.34 11.27 -0.83
N LEU A 68 -23.59 10.99 -0.49
CA LEU A 68 -24.21 11.21 0.81
C LEU A 68 -24.33 9.90 1.61
N PRO A 69 -24.66 9.96 2.92
CA PRO A 69 -24.86 8.75 3.72
C PRO A 69 -26.01 7.89 3.18
N GLY A 70 -25.73 6.62 2.89
CA GLY A 70 -26.69 5.70 2.28
C GLY A 70 -26.43 5.46 0.78
N ASP A 71 -25.75 6.37 0.11
CA ASP A 71 -25.44 6.23 -1.32
C ASP A 71 -24.46 5.09 -1.57
N ILE A 72 -24.64 4.46 -2.72
CA ILE A 72 -23.79 3.38 -3.22
C ILE A 72 -23.34 3.76 -4.63
N TYR A 73 -22.04 3.81 -4.83
CA TYR A 73 -21.43 4.10 -6.13
C TYR A 73 -20.53 2.96 -6.57
N PHE A 74 -20.69 2.55 -7.83
CA PHE A 74 -19.84 1.59 -8.50
C PHE A 74 -18.97 2.35 -9.51
N GLN A 75 -17.73 2.64 -9.12
CA GLN A 75 -16.71 3.21 -9.99
C GLN A 75 -16.32 2.17 -11.05
N PRO A 76 -16.45 2.50 -12.35
CA PRO A 76 -16.10 1.58 -13.41
C PRO A 76 -14.59 1.28 -13.42
N PRO A 77 -14.19 0.09 -13.90
CA PRO A 77 -12.78 -0.30 -13.96
C PRO A 77 -11.99 0.67 -14.84
N GLY A 78 -10.81 1.07 -14.35
CA GLY A 78 -9.93 1.97 -15.07
C GLY A 78 -10.38 3.43 -15.09
N ALA A 79 -11.34 3.84 -14.25
CA ALA A 79 -11.66 5.25 -14.10
C ALA A 79 -10.51 6.01 -13.40
N VAL A 80 -10.19 7.19 -13.91
CA VAL A 80 -9.45 8.20 -13.13
C VAL A 80 -10.44 8.98 -12.33
N HIS A 81 -10.09 9.26 -11.07
CA HIS A 81 -10.95 9.98 -10.17
C HIS A 81 -10.14 10.84 -9.21
N ALA A 82 -10.78 11.92 -8.78
CA ALA A 82 -10.34 12.76 -7.67
C ALA A 82 -11.45 12.80 -6.62
N VAL A 83 -11.06 12.87 -5.35
CA VAL A 83 -12.00 12.83 -4.24
C VAL A 83 -11.79 14.04 -3.36
N TYR A 84 -12.79 14.90 -3.28
CA TYR A 84 -12.84 15.96 -2.30
C TYR A 84 -13.80 15.59 -1.17
N THR A 85 -13.34 15.73 0.07
CA THR A 85 -14.12 15.42 1.27
C THR A 85 -14.37 16.75 2.01
N PRO A 86 -15.54 17.39 1.79
CA PRO A 86 -15.86 18.72 2.33
C PRO A 86 -16.09 18.70 3.86
N GLU A 87 -16.56 17.58 4.41
CA GLU A 87 -16.81 17.42 5.84
C GLU A 87 -16.27 16.10 6.37
N ALA A 88 -16.16 15.95 7.70
CA ALA A 88 -15.68 14.72 8.32
C ALA A 88 -16.55 13.52 7.90
N SER A 89 -15.96 12.61 7.12
CA SER A 89 -16.70 11.58 6.40
C SER A 89 -16.13 10.19 6.62
N PHE A 90 -17.02 9.21 6.57
CA PHE A 90 -16.70 7.79 6.59
C PHE A 90 -17.36 7.10 5.41
N THR A 91 -16.55 6.44 4.59
CA THR A 91 -16.99 5.61 3.47
C THR A 91 -16.43 4.21 3.61
N ARG A 92 -17.21 3.21 3.23
CA ARG A 92 -16.70 1.85 3.02
C ARG A 92 -16.47 1.65 1.53
N GLY A 93 -15.47 0.87 1.16
CA GLY A 93 -15.28 0.54 -0.24
C GLY A 93 -14.67 -0.83 -0.44
N ALA A 94 -14.86 -1.38 -1.63
CA ALA A 94 -14.31 -2.65 -2.06
C ALA A 94 -13.98 -2.57 -3.55
N SER A 95 -12.83 -3.08 -3.97
CA SER A 95 -12.49 -3.22 -5.38
C SER A 95 -12.67 -4.68 -5.82
N PHE A 96 -13.00 -4.93 -7.10
CA PHE A 96 -13.29 -6.25 -7.64
C PHE A 96 -12.67 -6.42 -9.03
N CYS A 97 -12.16 -7.63 -9.33
CA CYS A 97 -11.74 -8.06 -10.67
C CYS A 97 -12.81 -8.95 -11.32
N ARG A 98 -13.04 -8.80 -12.63
CA ARG A 98 -14.10 -9.50 -13.38
C ARG A 98 -13.90 -11.02 -13.54
N SER A 99 -12.73 -11.57 -13.20
CA SER A 99 -12.36 -12.98 -13.43
C SER A 99 -12.66 -13.96 -12.28
N GLY A 100 -13.64 -13.68 -11.42
CA GLY A 100 -14.06 -14.61 -10.35
C GLY A 100 -13.12 -14.67 -9.13
N LEU A 101 -12.01 -13.94 -9.15
CA LEU A 101 -11.21 -13.65 -7.96
C LEU A 101 -11.82 -12.44 -7.25
N TYR A 102 -12.75 -12.71 -6.34
CA TYR A 102 -13.29 -11.73 -5.40
C TYR A 102 -12.21 -11.34 -4.38
N SER A 103 -11.19 -10.60 -4.79
CA SER A 103 -10.37 -9.87 -3.85
C SER A 103 -11.09 -8.56 -3.56
N THR A 104 -12.11 -8.59 -2.69
CA THR A 104 -12.58 -7.37 -2.03
C THR A 104 -11.37 -6.69 -1.39
N ASN A 105 -11.24 -5.37 -1.56
CA ASN A 105 -10.25 -4.60 -0.79
C ASN A 105 -10.30 -5.04 0.66
N LEU A 106 -9.16 -5.56 1.13
CA LEU A 106 -8.77 -5.85 2.50
C LEU A 106 -9.96 -6.02 3.44
N ASP A 107 -10.24 -7.28 3.78
CA ASP A 107 -10.82 -7.64 5.07
C ASP A 107 -10.43 -6.56 6.10
N HIS A 108 -11.40 -5.82 6.64
CA HIS A 108 -11.15 -4.63 7.47
C HIS A 108 -10.42 -4.96 8.77
N ALA A 109 -10.08 -6.23 8.96
CA ALA A 109 -9.05 -6.72 9.84
C ALA A 109 -7.82 -5.77 9.84
N PRO A 110 -7.48 -5.16 10.99
CA PRO A 110 -6.41 -4.18 11.09
C PRO A 110 -5.05 -4.65 10.55
N GLU A 111 -4.77 -5.95 10.63
CA GLU A 111 -3.57 -6.58 10.07
C GLU A 111 -3.49 -6.47 8.55
N ARG A 112 -4.62 -6.56 7.84
CA ARG A 112 -4.66 -6.45 6.37
C ARG A 112 -4.49 -5.01 5.92
N VAL A 113 -5.12 -4.07 6.64
CA VAL A 113 -4.89 -2.63 6.41
C VAL A 113 -3.42 -2.29 6.58
N TYR A 114 -2.80 -2.77 7.67
CA TYR A 114 -1.37 -2.56 7.89
C TYR A 114 -0.49 -3.22 6.83
N GLU A 115 -0.83 -4.46 6.41
CA GLU A 115 -0.14 -5.15 5.32
C GLU A 115 -0.16 -4.31 4.03
N GLY A 116 -1.28 -3.65 3.73
CA GLY A 116 -1.38 -2.67 2.65
C GLY A 116 -0.41 -1.51 2.80
N LEU A 117 -0.35 -0.89 3.98
CA LEU A 117 0.59 0.21 4.26
C LEU A 117 2.05 -0.23 4.13
N VAL A 118 2.40 -1.42 4.63
CA VAL A 118 3.73 -2.03 4.50
C VAL A 118 4.10 -2.18 3.04
N ARG A 119 3.22 -2.75 2.21
CA ARG A 119 3.45 -2.92 0.77
C ARG A 119 3.64 -1.57 0.05
N ILE A 120 2.83 -0.56 0.38
CA ILE A 120 2.97 0.78 -0.19
C ILE A 120 4.36 1.34 0.15
N MET A 121 4.82 1.22 1.40
CA MET A 121 6.13 1.72 1.83
C MET A 121 7.28 1.03 1.10
N LEU A 122 7.20 -0.29 0.96
CA LEU A 122 8.20 -1.09 0.24
C LEU A 122 8.23 -0.80 -1.26
N SER A 123 7.09 -0.42 -1.85
CA SER A 123 6.98 0.01 -3.25
C SER A 123 7.35 1.46 -3.49
N LEU A 124 7.39 2.30 -2.45
CA LEU A 124 7.62 3.72 -2.59
C LEU A 124 8.91 4.06 -3.38
N PRO A 125 10.03 3.34 -3.20
CA PRO A 125 11.27 3.56 -3.95
C PRO A 125 11.15 3.38 -5.46
N THR A 126 10.15 2.65 -5.97
CA THR A 126 10.01 2.41 -7.42
C THR A 126 9.46 3.62 -8.18
N ASN A 127 8.98 4.65 -7.47
CA ASN A 127 8.47 5.89 -8.05
C ASN A 127 9.12 7.11 -7.34
N PRO A 128 10.44 7.30 -7.49
CA PRO A 128 11.17 8.30 -6.72
C PRO A 128 10.79 9.73 -7.09
N ASP A 129 10.47 9.99 -8.36
CA ASP A 129 10.30 11.34 -8.91
C ASP A 129 8.94 11.98 -8.62
N LYS A 130 7.99 11.19 -8.09
CA LYS A 130 6.65 11.69 -7.77
C LYS A 130 6.69 12.70 -6.62
N LEU A 131 6.21 13.91 -6.86
CA LEU A 131 5.99 14.90 -5.79
C LEU A 131 4.89 14.41 -4.85
N ARG A 132 5.08 14.63 -3.55
CA ARG A 132 4.16 14.17 -2.50
C ARG A 132 3.83 15.31 -1.57
N TYR A 133 2.59 15.37 -1.14
CA TYR A 133 2.15 16.30 -0.10
C TYR A 133 2.78 15.91 1.24
N LYS A 134 3.54 16.84 1.83
CA LYS A 134 4.35 16.58 3.04
C LYS A 134 3.50 16.11 4.22
N ARG A 135 2.31 16.67 4.43
CA ARG A 135 1.41 16.26 5.53
C ARG A 135 0.84 14.87 5.30
N SER A 136 0.36 14.58 4.09
CA SER A 136 -0.15 13.24 3.73
C SER A 136 0.94 12.18 3.87
N LEU A 137 2.16 12.50 3.42
CA LEU A 137 3.32 11.63 3.60
C LEU A 137 3.63 11.44 5.08
N GLY A 138 3.66 12.51 5.88
CA GLY A 138 3.88 12.43 7.32
C GLY A 138 2.88 11.52 8.03
N ALA A 139 1.57 11.66 7.73
CA ALA A 139 0.54 10.79 8.28
C ALA A 139 0.77 9.32 7.88
N PHE A 140 1.12 9.07 6.61
CA PHE A 140 1.47 7.73 6.12
C PHE A 140 2.65 7.11 6.87
N LEU A 141 3.75 7.85 7.05
CA LEU A 141 4.92 7.39 7.80
C LEU A 141 4.56 7.09 9.26
N LEU A 142 3.74 7.92 9.90
CA LEU A 142 3.29 7.70 11.28
C LEU A 142 2.48 6.41 11.40
N MET A 143 1.59 6.13 10.45
CA MET A 143 0.80 4.89 10.46
C MET A 143 1.70 3.64 10.38
N ILE A 144 2.82 3.69 9.65
CA ILE A 144 3.77 2.58 9.55
C ILE A 144 4.59 2.43 10.83
N MET A 145 5.13 3.55 11.34
CA MET A 145 6.05 3.57 12.49
C MET A 145 5.34 3.35 13.82
N ASP A 146 4.09 3.80 13.96
CA ASP A 146 3.27 3.57 15.13
C ASP A 146 1.90 3.00 14.75
N PRO A 147 1.82 1.68 14.52
CA PRO A 147 0.57 1.08 14.10
C PRO A 147 -0.55 1.26 15.12
N ARG A 148 -0.21 1.44 16.40
CA ARG A 148 -1.19 1.62 17.46
C ARG A 148 -1.96 2.93 17.34
N SER A 149 -1.36 3.96 16.73
CA SER A 149 -1.98 5.28 16.56
C SER A 149 -3.16 5.27 15.58
N PHE A 150 -3.14 4.38 14.58
CA PHE A 150 -4.20 4.33 13.57
C PHE A 150 -5.27 3.26 13.85
N LEU A 151 -5.05 2.39 14.84
CA LEU A 151 -6.07 1.42 15.24
C LEU A 151 -7.32 2.16 15.73
N PRO A 152 -8.52 1.77 15.26
CA PRO A 152 -9.76 2.41 15.68
C PRO A 152 -9.91 2.46 17.20
N ASN A 153 -10.29 3.63 17.72
CA ASN A 153 -10.53 3.82 19.15
C ASN A 153 -12.00 3.61 19.55
N HIS A 154 -12.83 3.05 18.66
CA HIS A 154 -14.26 2.89 18.88
C HIS A 154 -14.70 1.42 18.79
N GLY A 155 -15.63 1.01 19.66
CA GLY A 155 -16.12 -0.38 19.75
C GLY A 155 -16.68 -0.95 18.44
N ARG A 156 -17.32 -0.10 17.62
CA ARG A 156 -17.91 -0.50 16.33
C ARG A 156 -16.92 -1.14 15.35
N ALA A 157 -15.64 -0.78 15.42
CA ALA A 157 -14.62 -1.38 14.55
C ALA A 157 -14.34 -2.84 14.89
N TYR A 158 -14.63 -3.23 16.13
CA TYR A 158 -14.36 -4.56 16.68
C TYR A 158 -15.64 -5.37 16.91
N GLY A 159 -16.77 -4.92 16.35
CA GLY A 159 -18.08 -5.55 16.58
C GLY A 159 -18.59 -5.44 18.02
N ILE A 160 -18.04 -4.52 18.82
CA ILE A 160 -18.49 -4.28 20.20
C ILE A 160 -19.68 -3.31 20.16
N PRO A 161 -20.87 -3.69 20.66
CA PRO A 161 -22.01 -2.79 20.76
C PRO A 161 -21.65 -1.52 21.54
N ILE A 162 -22.08 -0.36 21.05
CA ILE A 162 -21.85 0.92 21.72
C ILE A 162 -22.94 1.09 22.79
N PRO A 163 -22.60 1.13 24.09
CA PRO A 163 -23.58 1.39 25.14
C PRO A 163 -23.94 2.89 25.19
N ASP A 164 -25.11 3.21 25.73
CA ASP A 164 -25.55 4.61 25.94
C ASP A 164 -24.58 5.40 26.84
N LYS A 165 -23.91 4.71 27.76
CA LYS A 165 -22.85 5.26 28.62
C LYS A 165 -21.64 4.33 28.62
N PRO A 166 -20.41 4.84 28.43
CA PRO A 166 -19.21 4.00 28.44
C PRO A 166 -18.96 3.44 29.84
N THR A 167 -19.27 2.16 30.02
CA THR A 167 -19.02 1.41 31.26
C THR A 167 -17.57 0.91 31.31
N LYS A 168 -17.07 0.56 32.51
CA LYS A 168 -15.76 -0.09 32.66
C LYS A 168 -15.63 -1.37 31.81
N PRO A 169 -16.61 -2.31 31.83
CA PRO A 169 -16.56 -3.49 30.96
C PRO A 169 -16.45 -3.18 29.46
N PHE A 170 -17.10 -2.12 28.99
CA PHE A 170 -16.97 -1.68 27.59
C PHE A 170 -15.55 -1.21 27.29
N LYS A 171 -14.96 -0.37 28.15
CA LYS A 171 -13.58 0.11 28.00
C LYS A 171 -12.57 -1.05 28.01
N ASP A 172 -12.74 -2.01 28.92
CA ASP A 172 -11.87 -3.18 29.04
C ASP A 172 -11.97 -4.08 27.79
N SER A 173 -13.19 -4.30 27.28
CA SER A 173 -13.42 -5.08 26.06
C SER A 173 -12.80 -4.41 24.83
N LEU A 174 -12.98 -3.09 24.71
CA LEU A 174 -12.39 -2.30 23.64
C LEU A 174 -10.85 -2.34 23.69
N GLN A 175 -10.26 -2.16 24.88
CA GLN A 175 -8.82 -2.22 25.05
C GLN A 175 -8.27 -3.60 24.68
N LYS A 176 -8.92 -4.68 25.13
CA LYS A 176 -8.56 -6.06 24.76
C LYS A 176 -8.60 -6.27 23.24
N ALA A 177 -9.67 -5.81 22.57
CA ALA A 177 -9.79 -5.93 21.12
C ALA A 177 -8.69 -5.13 20.37
N ARG A 178 -8.37 -3.93 20.84
CA ARG A 178 -7.26 -3.12 20.30
C ARG A 178 -5.92 -3.80 20.47
N ASP A 179 -5.65 -4.40 21.63
CA ASP A 179 -4.37 -5.08 21.88
C ASP A 179 -4.25 -6.38 21.05
N GLN A 180 -5.35 -7.10 20.82
CA GLN A 180 -5.39 -8.24 19.90
C GLN A 180 -5.14 -7.83 18.44
N ALA A 181 -5.79 -6.74 17.98
CA ALA A 181 -5.54 -6.17 16.66
C ALA A 181 -4.06 -5.76 16.50
N PHE A 182 -3.51 -5.09 17.51
CA PHE A 182 -2.11 -4.67 17.51
C PHE A 182 -1.14 -5.87 17.50
N ALA A 183 -1.44 -6.93 18.25
CA ALA A 183 -0.67 -8.17 18.22
C ALA A 183 -0.70 -8.84 16.85
N SER A 184 -1.80 -8.74 16.12
CA SER A 184 -1.95 -9.28 14.76
C SER A 184 -1.16 -8.45 13.74
N VAL A 185 -1.25 -7.12 13.85
CA VAL A 185 -0.45 -6.17 13.05
C VAL A 185 1.06 -6.42 13.20
N LYS A 186 1.54 -6.70 14.41
CA LYS A 186 2.95 -7.02 14.67
C LYS A 186 3.47 -8.28 13.95
N LYS A 187 2.58 -9.19 13.56
CA LYS A 187 2.94 -10.40 12.81
C LYS A 187 3.06 -10.17 11.31
N CYS A 188 2.80 -8.94 10.84
CA CYS A 188 2.90 -8.63 9.42
C CYS A 188 4.32 -8.89 8.90
N PRO A 189 4.49 -9.72 7.87
CA PRO A 189 5.77 -9.91 7.20
C PRO A 189 6.31 -8.56 6.72
N TRP A 190 7.63 -8.40 6.74
CA TRP A 190 8.33 -7.20 6.24
C TRP A 190 8.03 -5.88 6.96
N ALA A 191 7.22 -5.89 8.03
CA ALA A 191 6.92 -4.69 8.80
C ALA A 191 8.18 -3.98 9.32
N HIS A 192 9.18 -4.76 9.79
CA HIS A 192 10.46 -4.23 10.24
C HIS A 192 11.18 -3.42 9.14
N LYS A 193 11.15 -3.89 7.89
CA LYS A 193 11.79 -3.24 6.75
C LYS A 193 11.02 -1.98 6.33
N ALA A 194 9.69 -2.04 6.33
CA ALA A 194 8.86 -0.87 6.09
C ALA A 194 9.06 0.21 7.17
N ILE A 195 9.18 -0.16 8.44
CA ILE A 195 9.49 0.77 9.55
C ILE A 195 10.87 1.40 9.37
N GLU A 196 11.86 0.63 8.95
CA GLU A 196 13.21 1.13 8.63
C GLU A 196 13.15 2.21 7.54
N TYR A 197 12.47 1.92 6.41
CA TYR A 197 12.33 2.89 5.32
C TYR A 197 11.51 4.11 5.73
N ALA A 198 10.41 3.91 6.47
CA ALA A 198 9.59 5.01 6.95
C ALA A 198 10.40 5.94 7.87
N SER A 199 11.21 5.37 8.76
CA SER A 199 12.13 6.13 9.64
C SER A 199 13.18 6.91 8.83
N ARG A 200 13.73 6.33 7.77
CA ARG A 200 14.71 7.01 6.90
C ARG A 200 14.09 8.17 6.13
N VAL A 201 12.90 7.97 5.57
CA VAL A 201 12.16 9.06 4.89
C VAL A 201 11.76 10.14 5.89
N ALA A 202 11.32 9.78 7.10
CA ALA A 202 11.01 10.74 8.16
C ALA A 202 12.24 11.56 8.57
N GLY A 203 13.39 10.90 8.77
CA GLY A 203 14.66 11.55 9.08
C GLY A 203 15.13 12.49 7.96
N PHE A 204 14.99 12.09 6.69
CA PHE A 204 15.26 12.95 5.54
C PHE A 204 14.41 14.24 5.53
N LEU A 205 13.18 14.17 6.04
CA LEU A 205 12.26 15.30 6.13
C LEU A 205 12.42 16.13 7.42
N GLY A 206 13.39 15.79 8.27
CA GLY A 206 13.67 16.47 9.53
C GLY A 206 12.87 15.97 10.73
N TRP A 207 12.11 14.86 10.59
CA TRP A 207 11.41 14.21 11.71
C TRP A 207 12.25 13.06 12.25
N THR A 208 13.22 13.38 13.10
CA THR A 208 14.15 12.40 13.66
C THR A 208 13.50 11.51 14.71
N THR A 209 12.44 12.00 15.36
CA THR A 209 11.64 11.24 16.31
C THR A 209 10.18 11.17 15.90
N LYS A 210 9.49 10.13 16.39
CA LYS A 210 8.02 10.02 16.29
C LYS A 210 7.30 11.25 16.86
N LYS A 211 7.87 11.88 17.90
CA LYS A 211 7.29 13.07 18.54
C LYS A 211 7.33 14.28 17.60
N ASP A 212 8.40 14.43 16.83
CA ASP A 212 8.52 15.53 15.85
C ASP A 212 7.47 15.38 14.76
N LEU A 213 7.26 14.15 14.28
CA LEU A 213 6.23 13.85 13.29
C LEU A 213 4.82 14.12 13.82
N LEU A 214 4.52 13.69 15.05
CA LEU A 214 3.23 13.99 15.70
C LEU A 214 3.03 15.50 15.86
N SER A 215 4.04 16.21 16.39
CA SER A 215 4.01 17.66 16.57
C SER A 215 3.75 18.38 15.24
N TYR A 216 4.40 17.96 14.16
CA TYR A 216 4.17 18.51 12.82
C TYR A 216 2.73 18.30 12.33
N LEU A 217 2.14 17.13 12.58
CA LEU A 217 0.75 16.83 12.20
C LEU A 217 -0.28 17.58 13.06
N GLU A 218 0.06 17.91 14.32
CA GLU A 218 -0.81 18.61 15.28
C GLU A 218 -0.77 20.14 15.14
N GLN A 219 0.34 20.73 14.68
CA GLN A 219 0.61 22.18 14.67
C GLN A 219 -0.27 23.06 13.76
N THR A 220 -1.33 22.55 13.13
CA THR A 220 -2.10 23.36 12.17
C THR A 220 -3.57 23.48 12.53
N ASP A 221 -3.94 24.69 12.92
CA ASP A 221 -5.31 25.22 13.04
C ASP A 221 -5.97 25.22 11.64
N GLY A 222 -6.38 24.04 11.16
CA GLY A 222 -6.91 23.82 9.79
C GLY A 222 -6.49 22.51 9.12
N ALA A 223 -5.81 21.61 9.83
CA ALA A 223 -5.14 20.40 9.32
C ALA A 223 -5.96 19.45 8.42
N LEU A 224 -7.31 19.53 8.43
CA LEU A 224 -8.17 18.62 7.65
C LEU A 224 -8.33 19.03 6.18
N SER A 225 -8.06 20.29 5.82
CA SER A 225 -8.24 20.82 4.46
C SER A 225 -6.93 21.09 3.72
N ASP A 226 -5.83 21.35 4.43
CA ASP A 226 -4.54 21.67 3.82
C ASP A 226 -3.63 20.43 3.73
N PRO A 227 -3.32 19.91 2.52
CA PRO A 227 -2.41 18.79 2.35
C PRO A 227 -0.93 19.16 2.58
N GLY A 228 -0.62 20.44 2.80
CA GLY A 228 0.73 20.98 2.98
C GLY A 228 1.48 21.19 1.67
N GLU A 229 2.76 21.51 1.77
CA GLU A 229 3.64 21.69 0.59
C GLU A 229 3.88 20.39 -0.18
N LYS A 230 4.01 20.49 -1.51
CA LYS A 230 4.51 19.39 -2.35
C LYS A 230 6.03 19.32 -2.20
N ILE A 231 6.54 18.16 -1.85
CA ILE A 231 7.98 17.90 -1.66
C ILE A 231 8.45 16.75 -2.54
N SER A 232 9.73 16.79 -2.90
CA SER A 232 10.43 15.65 -3.50
C SER A 232 11.16 14.85 -2.42
N ILE A 233 10.99 13.53 -2.43
CA ILE A 233 11.77 12.58 -1.63
C ILE A 233 12.60 11.66 -2.52
N ALA A 234 12.80 12.04 -3.79
CA ALA A 234 13.56 11.25 -4.76
C ALA A 234 14.97 10.87 -4.27
N PRO A 235 15.76 11.75 -3.61
CA PRO A 235 17.10 11.39 -3.18
C PRO A 235 17.13 10.19 -2.23
N ILE A 236 16.30 10.20 -1.18
CA ILE A 236 16.25 9.11 -0.20
C ILE A 236 15.63 7.83 -0.78
N LEU A 237 14.66 7.96 -1.69
CA LEU A 237 14.04 6.81 -2.35
C LEU A 237 15.01 6.11 -3.31
N ARG A 238 15.79 6.87 -4.11
CA ARG A 238 16.82 6.29 -4.98
C ARG A 238 17.93 5.61 -4.20
N GLN A 239 18.31 6.17 -3.05
CA GLN A 239 19.26 5.52 -2.15
C GLN A 239 18.72 4.16 -1.66
N ILE A 240 17.47 4.12 -1.17
CA ILE A 240 16.83 2.88 -0.73
C ILE A 240 16.75 1.87 -1.88
N LEU A 241 16.38 2.30 -3.09
CA LEU A 241 16.26 1.42 -4.26
C LEU A 241 17.61 0.80 -4.65
N SER A 242 18.68 1.60 -4.68
CA SER A 242 20.04 1.12 -4.98
C SER A 242 20.50 0.06 -3.97
N GLU A 243 20.23 0.27 -2.68
CA GLU A 243 20.53 -0.73 -1.64
C GLU A 243 19.72 -2.03 -1.82
N GLN A 244 18.45 -1.94 -2.23
CA GLN A 244 17.62 -3.11 -2.54
C GLN A 244 18.17 -3.89 -3.74
N GLU A 245 18.57 -3.19 -4.80
CA GLU A 245 19.15 -3.80 -5.99
C GLU A 245 20.48 -4.49 -5.66
N ALA A 246 21.34 -3.85 -4.87
CA ALA A 246 22.58 -4.44 -4.42
C ALA A 246 22.34 -5.69 -3.55
N ALA A 247 21.40 -5.64 -2.61
CA ALA A 247 21.06 -6.78 -1.75
C ALA A 247 20.53 -7.97 -2.56
N ARG A 248 19.60 -7.73 -3.50
CA ARG A 248 19.07 -8.77 -4.38
C ARG A 248 20.15 -9.39 -5.26
N LYS A 249 21.04 -8.56 -5.82
CA LYS A 249 22.17 -9.05 -6.61
C LYS A 249 23.07 -9.98 -5.78
N ALA A 250 23.36 -9.60 -4.54
CA ALA A 250 24.15 -10.43 -3.63
C ALA A 250 23.45 -11.74 -3.25
N GLU A 251 22.12 -11.72 -3.04
CA GLU A 251 21.32 -12.92 -2.80
C GLU A 251 21.33 -13.86 -4.02
N ASP A 252 21.19 -13.32 -5.23
CA ASP A 252 21.23 -14.08 -6.48
C ASP A 252 22.61 -14.71 -6.71
N GLU A 253 23.70 -13.95 -6.46
CA GLU A 253 25.08 -14.43 -6.54
C GLU A 253 25.34 -15.55 -5.51
N ALA A 254 24.87 -15.38 -4.26
CA ALA A 254 25.00 -16.40 -3.22
C ALA A 254 24.20 -17.67 -3.53
N ALA A 255 22.98 -17.53 -4.06
CA ALA A 255 22.16 -18.65 -4.48
C ALA A 255 22.82 -19.43 -5.63
N MET A 256 23.36 -18.72 -6.62
CA MET A 256 24.09 -19.33 -7.74
C MET A 256 25.34 -20.08 -7.24
N GLN A 257 26.11 -19.48 -6.33
CA GLN A 257 27.28 -20.12 -5.74
C GLN A 257 26.92 -21.40 -4.97
N ALA A 258 25.84 -21.37 -4.19
CA ALA A 258 25.37 -22.55 -3.46
C ALA A 258 24.94 -23.70 -4.40
N VAL A 259 24.35 -23.39 -5.56
CA VAL A 259 24.02 -24.40 -6.59
C VAL A 259 25.29 -25.00 -7.17
N LEU A 260 26.29 -24.18 -7.53
CA LEU A 260 27.57 -24.66 -8.06
C LEU A 260 28.32 -25.57 -7.06
N GLU A 261 28.31 -25.21 -5.78
CA GLU A 261 28.92 -26.02 -4.71
C GLU A 261 28.19 -27.36 -4.52
N ALA A 262 26.86 -27.35 -4.58
CA ALA A 262 26.07 -28.58 -4.50
C ALA A 262 26.32 -29.52 -5.69
N GLU A 263 26.44 -28.97 -6.91
CA GLU A 263 26.79 -29.75 -8.11
C GLU A 263 28.20 -30.33 -8.02
N ALA A 264 29.19 -29.52 -7.61
CA ALA A 264 30.56 -29.98 -7.42
C ALA A 264 30.67 -31.10 -6.37
N GLN A 265 29.94 -30.97 -5.26
CA GLN A 265 29.88 -31.99 -4.22
C GLN A 265 29.24 -33.29 -4.74
N ALA A 266 28.16 -33.20 -5.52
CA ALA A 266 27.49 -34.36 -6.11
C ALA A 266 28.41 -35.11 -7.10
N VAL A 267 29.19 -34.38 -7.91
CA VAL A 267 30.20 -34.96 -8.81
C VAL A 267 31.26 -35.71 -8.02
N LEU A 268 31.82 -35.09 -6.97
CA LEU A 268 32.84 -35.71 -6.11
C LEU A 268 32.33 -36.97 -5.40
N GLU A 269 31.09 -36.97 -4.96
CA GLU A 269 30.45 -38.15 -4.34
C GLU A 269 30.24 -39.28 -5.36
N ALA A 270 29.85 -38.94 -6.59
CA ALA A 270 29.70 -39.91 -7.68
C ALA A 270 31.04 -40.55 -8.06
N GLU A 271 32.13 -39.78 -8.13
CA GLU A 271 33.48 -40.28 -8.38
C GLU A 271 33.94 -41.24 -7.27
N LYS A 272 33.80 -40.83 -6.00
CA LYS A 272 34.12 -41.69 -4.85
C LYS A 272 33.30 -42.99 -4.84
N ALA A 273 32.03 -42.93 -5.25
CA ALA A 273 31.18 -44.11 -5.37
C ALA A 273 31.65 -45.03 -6.51
N ALA A 274 32.10 -44.47 -7.63
CA ALA A 274 32.66 -45.22 -8.76
C ALA A 274 33.97 -45.93 -8.38
N GLU A 275 34.89 -45.25 -7.70
CA GLU A 275 36.15 -45.82 -7.21
C GLU A 275 35.92 -47.00 -6.26
N LYS A 276 35.00 -46.84 -5.29
CA LYS A 276 34.62 -47.93 -4.37
C LYS A 276 34.05 -49.14 -5.10
N LYS A 277 33.27 -48.93 -6.17
CA LYS A 277 32.75 -50.02 -7.01
C LYS A 277 33.87 -50.72 -7.79
N ALA A 278 34.83 -49.97 -8.33
CA ALA A 278 35.99 -50.52 -9.05
C ALA A 278 36.87 -51.38 -8.13
N ALA A 279 37.20 -50.89 -6.93
CA ALA A 279 38.01 -51.61 -5.95
C ALA A 279 37.37 -52.95 -5.52
N LYS A 280 36.04 -52.99 -5.35
CA LYS A 280 35.31 -54.23 -5.04
C LYS A 280 35.34 -55.25 -6.17
N LYS A 281 35.35 -54.82 -7.44
CA LYS A 281 35.45 -55.72 -8.60
C LYS A 281 36.84 -56.37 -8.70
N GLY A 282 37.91 -55.65 -8.35
CA GLY A 282 39.27 -56.19 -8.34
C GLY A 282 39.47 -57.34 -7.36
N LYS A 283 38.87 -57.26 -6.15
CA LYS A 283 38.97 -58.31 -5.12
C LYS A 283 38.28 -59.63 -5.45
N LYS A 284 37.38 -59.69 -6.45
CA LYS A 284 36.71 -60.94 -6.86
C LYS A 284 37.49 -61.76 -7.89
N LYS A 285 38.60 -61.24 -8.42
CA LYS A 285 39.40 -61.89 -9.47
C LYS A 285 40.71 -62.52 -8.98
N ASN A 286 41.02 -62.41 -7.69
CA ASN A 286 42.11 -63.12 -7.00
C ASN A 286 41.50 -64.12 -6.02
#